data_AF-A0A958LUZ1-F1
#
_entry.id   AF-A0A958LUZ1-F1
#
_cell.length_a   1.000
_cell.length_b   1.000
_cell.length_c   1.000
_cell.angle_alpha   90.00
_cell.angle_beta   90.00
_cell.angle_gamma   90.00
#
_symmetry.space_group_name_H-M   'P 1'
#
loop_
_entity.id
_entity.type
_entity.pdbx_description
1 polymer ?
#
loop_
_entity_poly.entity_id
_entity_poly.type
_entity_poly.pdbx_seq_one_letter_code
_entity_poly.pdbx_strand_id
1 'polypeptide(L)'
;MAQRYINQEDAKMRLKNTYILFENKVCFVADVSSSKCYLVFSNGSDKEVSYNDDRIDLETFKLGFINFDNAEAIFIQRFPYRMQKQGLCLRTSINFSLSSNKNINLHPNNSMCMSIENLHKQKYPSFSESLKRTLSGKNYSSAFSINGAINRISTNAGLIFYKSSPIYIVNHKKQLFKPIGENLLSIRDKDLYETALAAEGYKNVSK
;
A
#
# COMPACT_ATOMS: atom_id res chain seq x y z
N MET A 1 12.45 31.78 2.13
CA MET A 1 12.06 30.41 1.73
C MET A 1 13.09 29.88 0.74
N ALA A 2 13.60 28.66 0.93
CA ALA A 2 14.50 28.05 -0.03
C ALA A 2 13.70 27.62 -1.28
N GLN A 3 14.11 28.08 -2.45
CA GLN A 3 13.49 27.70 -3.71
C GLN A 3 13.79 26.22 -3.99
N ARG A 4 12.76 25.36 -3.92
CA ARG A 4 12.89 23.92 -4.18
C ARG A 4 12.88 23.60 -5.67
N TYR A 5 12.15 24.40 -6.46
CA TYR A 5 12.00 24.22 -7.90
C TYR A 5 12.48 25.45 -8.67
N ILE A 6 13.21 25.21 -9.76
CA ILE A 6 13.82 26.28 -10.56
C ILE A 6 12.73 27.12 -11.26
N ASN A 7 11.73 26.45 -11.83
CA ASN A 7 10.62 27.07 -12.53
C ASN A 7 9.37 26.16 -12.50
N GLN A 8 8.28 26.62 -13.13
CA GLN A 8 7.02 25.89 -13.22
C GLN A 8 7.18 24.52 -13.90
N GLU A 9 7.97 24.42 -14.96
CA GLU A 9 8.11 23.17 -15.72
C GLU A 9 8.88 22.11 -14.91
N ASP A 10 9.89 22.52 -14.14
CA ASP A 10 10.58 21.67 -13.17
C ASP A 10 9.62 21.16 -12.09
N ALA A 11 8.83 22.07 -11.49
CA ALA A 11 7.80 21.69 -10.52
C ALA A 11 6.76 20.73 -11.13
N LYS A 12 6.27 21.00 -12.34
CA LYS A 12 5.30 20.16 -13.05
C LYS A 12 5.87 18.78 -13.36
N MET A 13 7.12 18.71 -13.81
CA MET A 13 7.80 17.46 -14.10
C MET A 13 7.95 16.60 -12.84
N ARG A 14 8.26 17.20 -11.69
CA ARG A 14 8.51 16.49 -10.43
C ARG A 14 7.24 16.17 -9.64
N LEU A 15 6.28 17.09 -9.56
CA LEU A 15 5.12 16.99 -8.68
C LEU A 15 3.83 16.53 -9.35
N LYS A 16 3.59 16.88 -10.62
CA LYS A 16 2.29 16.57 -11.24
C LYS A 16 2.04 15.06 -11.26
N ASN A 17 0.81 14.65 -10.94
CA ASN A 17 0.38 13.25 -10.86
C ASN A 17 1.11 12.43 -9.77
N THR A 18 1.39 13.05 -8.63
CA THR A 18 2.02 12.38 -7.49
C THR A 18 1.18 12.56 -6.23
N TYR A 19 1.29 11.59 -5.32
CA TYR A 19 0.84 11.72 -3.95
C TYR A 19 1.99 12.29 -3.11
N ILE A 20 1.68 13.30 -2.32
CA ILE A 20 2.60 14.00 -1.41
C ILE A 20 1.93 14.14 -0.04
N LEU A 21 2.68 14.61 0.95
CA LEU A 21 2.11 15.10 2.20
C LEU A 21 2.05 16.62 2.18
N PHE A 22 0.92 17.17 2.64
CA PHE A 22 0.76 18.58 2.93
C PHE A 22 0.16 18.70 4.33
N GLU A 23 0.88 19.33 5.27
CA GLU A 23 0.47 19.40 6.69
C GLU A 23 0.16 18.00 7.27
N ASN A 24 1.01 17.01 6.98
CA ASN A 24 0.85 15.61 7.40
C ASN A 24 -0.44 14.92 6.90
N LYS A 25 -1.06 15.45 5.84
CA LYS A 25 -2.20 14.82 5.15
C LYS A 25 -1.79 14.42 3.74
N VAL A 26 -2.23 13.23 3.33
CA VAL A 26 -2.03 12.76 1.96
C VAL A 26 -2.92 13.57 1.02
N CYS A 27 -2.31 14.08 -0.05
CA CYS A 27 -3.02 14.70 -1.14
C CYS A 27 -2.39 14.30 -2.48
N PHE A 28 -3.19 14.42 -3.53
CA PHE A 28 -2.78 14.20 -4.90
C PHE A 28 -2.55 15.54 -5.61
N VAL A 29 -1.40 15.69 -6.26
CA VAL A 29 -1.09 16.87 -7.08
C VAL A 29 -1.71 16.69 -8.46
N ALA A 30 -2.91 17.25 -8.64
CA ALA A 30 -3.67 17.15 -9.89
C ALA A 30 -3.03 17.96 -11.02
N ASP A 31 -2.54 19.17 -10.72
CA ASP A 31 -1.86 20.01 -11.68
C ASP A 31 -0.86 20.97 -11.04
N VAL A 32 -0.03 21.59 -11.88
CA VAL A 32 0.93 22.63 -11.51
C VAL A 32 0.83 23.77 -12.53
N SER A 33 0.43 24.97 -12.06
CA SER A 33 0.27 26.17 -12.88
C SER A 33 1.00 27.36 -12.26
N SER A 34 1.66 28.17 -13.09
CA SER A 34 2.36 29.39 -12.70
C SER A 34 3.35 29.20 -11.54
N SER A 35 2.92 29.46 -10.30
CA SER A 35 3.68 29.32 -9.05
C SER A 35 3.04 28.37 -8.02
N LYS A 36 1.98 27.66 -8.43
CA LYS A 36 1.09 26.88 -7.57
C LYS A 36 0.94 25.43 -8.00
N CYS A 37 0.53 24.58 -7.07
CA CYS A 37 0.04 23.24 -7.31
C CYS A 37 -1.38 23.08 -6.78
N TYR A 38 -2.19 22.30 -7.50
CA TYR A 38 -3.56 21.96 -7.14
C TYR A 38 -3.55 20.63 -6.41
N LEU A 39 -3.87 20.67 -5.12
CA LEU A 39 -3.91 19.51 -4.24
C LEU A 39 -5.34 19.02 -4.10
N VAL A 40 -5.56 17.71 -4.27
CA VAL A 40 -6.85 17.04 -4.03
C VAL A 40 -6.68 16.06 -2.89
N PHE A 41 -7.52 16.18 -1.86
CA PHE A 41 -7.49 15.36 -0.65
C PHE A 41 -8.45 14.18 -0.74
N SER A 42 -8.27 13.18 0.13
CA SER A 42 -9.10 11.97 0.19
C SER A 42 -10.58 12.23 0.46
N ASN A 43 -10.89 13.32 1.18
CA ASN A 43 -12.25 13.78 1.47
C ASN A 43 -12.90 14.54 0.29
N GLY A 44 -12.22 14.64 -0.86
CA GLY A 44 -12.70 15.36 -2.04
C GLY A 44 -12.52 16.88 -2.00
N SER A 45 -12.03 17.44 -0.88
CA SER A 45 -11.63 18.85 -0.84
C SER A 45 -10.37 19.09 -1.67
N ASP A 46 -10.21 20.31 -2.15
CA ASP A 46 -9.04 20.75 -2.89
C ASP A 46 -8.42 22.02 -2.29
N LYS A 47 -7.16 22.27 -2.64
CA LYS A 47 -6.42 23.46 -2.21
C LYS A 47 -5.36 23.83 -3.23
N GLU A 48 -5.28 25.12 -3.53
CA GLU A 48 -4.12 25.68 -4.22
C GLU A 48 -3.08 26.14 -3.20
N VAL A 49 -1.83 25.72 -3.40
CA VAL A 49 -0.69 26.19 -2.60
C VAL A 49 0.50 26.47 -3.50
N SER A 50 1.50 27.23 -3.04
CA SER A 50 2.73 27.37 -3.81
C SER A 50 3.41 26.01 -3.94
N TYR A 51 3.97 25.68 -5.11
CA TYR A 51 4.77 24.46 -5.21
C TYR A 51 6.07 24.53 -4.37
N ASN A 52 6.50 25.71 -3.94
CA ASN A 52 7.62 25.90 -3.00
C ASN A 52 7.16 26.03 -1.53
N ASP A 53 5.90 25.71 -1.21
CA ASP A 53 5.39 25.73 0.15
C ASP A 53 6.16 24.73 1.03
N ASP A 54 6.64 25.20 2.18
CA ASP A 54 7.49 24.43 3.10
C ASP A 54 6.72 23.32 3.82
N ARG A 55 5.39 23.39 3.85
CA ARG A 55 4.52 22.33 4.39
C ARG A 55 4.37 21.15 3.44
N ILE A 56 4.90 21.23 2.21
CA ILE A 56 4.97 20.10 1.27
C ILE A 56 6.13 19.19 1.66
N ASP A 57 5.79 17.95 1.98
CA ASP A 57 6.72 16.87 2.26
C ASP A 57 6.62 15.77 1.18
N LEU A 58 7.79 15.39 0.66
CA LEU A 58 7.99 14.54 -0.51
C LEU A 58 8.60 13.18 -0.18
N GLU A 59 9.12 12.98 1.05
CA GLU A 59 10.04 11.87 1.36
C GLU A 59 9.37 10.66 2.04
N THR A 60 8.08 10.73 2.33
CA THR A 60 7.57 10.07 3.56
C THR A 60 6.75 8.79 3.38
N PHE A 61 6.50 8.33 2.16
CA PHE A 61 5.69 7.12 1.97
C PHE A 61 6.49 5.84 2.14
N LYS A 62 6.34 5.18 3.30
CA LYS A 62 6.65 3.75 3.45
C LYS A 62 5.69 2.97 2.55
N LEU A 63 6.22 2.26 1.58
CA LEU A 63 5.43 1.52 0.59
C LEU A 63 5.19 0.07 1.03
N GLY A 64 4.12 -0.52 0.50
CA GLY A 64 3.72 -1.87 0.79
C GLY A 64 2.27 -2.10 0.37
N PHE A 65 1.57 -2.95 1.10
CA PHE A 65 0.18 -3.25 0.82
C PHE A 65 -0.77 -2.10 1.14
N ILE A 66 -1.73 -1.88 0.25
CA ILE A 66 -2.92 -1.08 0.49
C ILE A 66 -4.16 -1.95 0.37
N ASN A 67 -5.22 -1.60 1.11
CA ASN A 67 -6.56 -2.14 0.88
C ASN A 67 -7.31 -1.15 0.00
N PHE A 68 -7.43 -1.45 -1.29
CA PHE A 68 -8.14 -0.61 -2.25
C PHE A 68 -9.63 -1.00 -2.31
N ASP A 69 -10.49 0.02 -2.24
CA ASP A 69 -11.97 -0.10 -2.22
C ASP A 69 -12.52 -1.16 -1.25
N ASN A 70 -11.79 -1.42 -0.16
CA ASN A 70 -12.10 -2.47 0.81
C ASN A 70 -12.34 -3.86 0.20
N ALA A 71 -11.91 -4.13 -1.04
CA ALA A 71 -12.19 -5.37 -1.76
C ALA A 71 -10.91 -6.13 -2.13
N GLU A 72 -9.80 -5.41 -2.26
CA GLU A 72 -8.57 -5.92 -2.81
C GLU A 72 -7.33 -5.39 -2.08
N ALA A 73 -6.37 -6.28 -1.83
CA ALA A 73 -5.02 -5.92 -1.40
C ALA A 73 -4.10 -5.76 -2.61
N ILE A 74 -3.44 -4.60 -2.69
CA ILE A 74 -2.48 -4.27 -3.75
C ILE A 74 -1.14 -3.96 -3.10
N PHE A 75 -0.08 -4.65 -3.54
CA PHE A 75 1.28 -4.34 -3.12
C PHE A 75 1.86 -3.25 -4.01
N ILE A 76 2.19 -2.10 -3.42
CA ILE A 76 2.82 -0.96 -4.12
C ILE A 76 4.30 -0.96 -3.78
N GLN A 77 5.14 -0.88 -4.82
CA GLN A 77 6.58 -0.63 -4.69
C GLN A 77 7.06 0.31 -5.79
N ARG A 78 8.11 1.10 -5.54
CA ARG A 78 8.71 1.95 -6.57
C ARG A 78 9.37 1.08 -7.63
N PHE A 79 9.27 1.49 -8.91
CA PHE A 79 10.20 0.97 -9.90
C PHE A 79 11.63 1.47 -9.60
N PRO A 80 12.67 0.64 -9.82
CA PRO A 80 14.06 1.03 -9.56
C PRO A 80 14.68 1.95 -10.63
N TYR A 81 13.92 2.43 -11.61
CA TYR A 81 14.43 3.40 -12.58
C TYR A 81 14.27 4.85 -12.08
N ARG A 82 15.26 5.70 -12.39
CA ARG A 82 15.24 7.12 -12.03
C ARG A 82 14.23 7.87 -12.89
N MET A 83 13.03 8.09 -12.37
CA MET A 83 12.17 9.17 -12.84
C MET A 83 12.26 10.34 -11.86
N GLN A 84 12.26 11.57 -12.37
CA GLN A 84 12.39 12.79 -11.57
C GLN A 84 11.16 13.08 -10.69
N LYS A 85 10.21 12.14 -10.57
CA LYS A 85 9.00 12.31 -9.77
C LYS A 85 9.35 12.30 -8.28
N GLN A 86 8.84 13.30 -7.57
CA GLN A 86 8.93 13.41 -6.12
C GLN A 86 7.59 13.01 -5.49
N GLY A 87 7.60 12.44 -4.28
CA GLY A 87 6.43 11.76 -3.73
C GLY A 87 6.20 10.37 -4.36
N LEU A 88 4.96 9.89 -4.31
CA LEU A 88 4.53 8.60 -4.87
C LEU A 88 3.77 8.80 -6.18
N CYS A 89 4.29 8.27 -7.29
CA CYS A 89 3.61 8.32 -8.59
C CYS A 89 3.22 6.90 -9.04
N LEU A 90 1.91 6.64 -9.15
CA LEU A 90 1.37 5.30 -9.44
C LEU A 90 1.76 4.77 -10.83
N ARG A 91 2.03 5.67 -11.78
CA ARG A 91 2.52 5.31 -13.12
C ARG A 91 3.96 4.79 -13.11
N THR A 92 4.69 5.06 -12.04
CA THR A 92 6.11 4.72 -11.86
C THR A 92 6.32 3.77 -10.69
N SER A 93 5.24 3.14 -10.23
CA SER A 93 5.27 2.06 -9.26
C SER A 93 4.86 0.75 -9.90
N ILE A 94 5.37 -0.35 -9.36
CA ILE A 94 4.81 -1.67 -9.58
C ILE A 94 3.64 -1.79 -8.60
N ASN A 95 2.45 -2.00 -9.14
CA ASN A 95 1.22 -2.19 -8.35
C ASN A 95 0.74 -3.61 -8.60
N PHE A 96 1.06 -4.52 -7.68
CA PHE A 96 0.74 -5.93 -7.82
C PHE A 96 -0.57 -6.27 -7.12
N SER A 97 -1.56 -6.67 -7.90
CA SER A 97 -2.86 -7.12 -7.43
C SER A 97 -2.77 -8.57 -6.97
N LEU A 98 -3.11 -8.85 -5.71
CA LEU A 98 -3.15 -10.22 -5.21
C LEU A 98 -4.33 -11.01 -5.79
N SER A 99 -5.45 -10.34 -6.06
CA SER A 99 -6.65 -11.02 -6.57
C SER A 99 -6.45 -11.55 -7.99
N SER A 100 -5.80 -10.76 -8.85
CA SER A 100 -5.54 -11.11 -10.25
C SER A 100 -4.17 -11.73 -10.48
N ASN A 101 -3.30 -11.72 -9.46
CA ASN A 101 -1.91 -12.19 -9.52
C ASN A 101 -1.10 -11.51 -10.65
N LYS A 102 -1.35 -10.21 -10.88
CA LYS A 102 -0.78 -9.44 -11.99
C LYS A 102 -0.45 -8.01 -11.57
N ASN A 103 0.45 -7.38 -12.32
CA ASN A 103 0.65 -5.94 -12.24
C ASN A 103 -0.55 -5.23 -12.87
N ILE A 104 -1.04 -4.20 -12.20
CA ILE A 104 -2.17 -3.39 -12.65
C ILE A 104 -1.78 -1.92 -12.75
N ASN A 105 -2.47 -1.22 -13.65
CA ASN A 105 -2.36 0.23 -13.75
C ASN A 105 -3.37 0.85 -12.80
N LEU A 106 -2.88 1.71 -11.90
CA LEU A 106 -3.72 2.44 -10.98
C LEU A 106 -3.88 3.89 -11.44
N HIS A 107 -5.12 4.37 -11.37
CA HIS A 107 -5.45 5.75 -11.69
C HIS A 107 -5.73 6.54 -10.41
N PRO A 108 -5.31 7.81 -10.34
CA PRO A 108 -5.65 8.67 -9.22
C PRO A 108 -7.16 8.86 -9.11
N ASN A 109 -7.72 8.59 -7.92
CA ASN A 109 -9.08 8.91 -7.54
C ASN A 109 -9.15 9.08 -6.01
N ASN A 110 -10.32 9.47 -5.48
CA ASN A 110 -10.50 9.70 -4.06
C ASN A 110 -10.28 8.42 -3.22
N SER A 111 -10.76 7.27 -3.70
CA SER A 111 -10.53 5.96 -3.06
C SER A 111 -9.05 5.62 -2.92
N MET A 112 -8.27 5.91 -3.96
CA MET A 112 -6.83 5.68 -3.97
C MET A 112 -6.14 6.63 -3.00
N CYS A 113 -6.52 7.91 -2.99
CA CYS A 113 -6.01 8.88 -2.02
C CYS A 113 -6.25 8.42 -0.58
N MET A 114 -7.47 7.95 -0.27
CA MET A 114 -7.81 7.35 1.02
C MET A 114 -6.99 6.08 1.33
N SER A 115 -6.73 5.24 0.33
CA SER A 115 -5.93 4.03 0.49
C SER A 115 -4.46 4.34 0.80
N ILE A 116 -3.87 5.33 0.12
CA ILE A 116 -2.52 5.83 0.40
C ILE A 116 -2.45 6.52 1.76
N GLU A 117 -3.51 7.24 2.16
CA GLU A 117 -3.61 7.82 3.50
C GLU A 117 -3.63 6.75 4.61
N ASN A 118 -4.39 5.67 4.41
CA ASN A 118 -4.40 4.55 5.33
C ASN A 118 -3.04 3.84 5.41
N LEU A 119 -2.34 3.67 4.27
CA LEU A 119 -0.96 3.17 4.23
C LEU A 119 -0.02 4.05 5.06
N HIS A 120 -0.05 5.36 4.82
CA HIS A 120 0.80 6.32 5.52
C HIS A 120 0.54 6.31 7.05
N LYS A 121 -0.72 6.23 7.44
CA LYS A 121 -1.14 6.14 8.85
C LYS A 121 -1.05 4.72 9.44
N GLN A 122 -0.61 3.73 8.65
CA GLN A 122 -0.59 2.31 9.00
C GLN A 122 -1.93 1.78 9.55
N LYS A 123 -3.04 2.25 8.98
CA LYS A 123 -4.38 1.82 9.34
C LYS A 123 -4.75 0.56 8.57
N TYR A 124 -4.69 -0.57 9.26
CA TYR A 124 -5.08 -1.88 8.73
C TYR A 124 -6.10 -2.56 9.66
N PRO A 125 -7.00 -3.39 9.11
CA PRO A 125 -7.72 -4.37 9.93
C PRO A 125 -6.74 -5.33 10.61
N SER A 126 -7.19 -5.94 11.72
CA SER A 126 -6.44 -7.04 12.34
C SER A 126 -6.33 -8.25 11.41
N PHE A 127 -5.38 -9.14 11.69
CA PHE A 127 -5.22 -10.37 10.91
C PHE A 127 -6.51 -11.22 10.93
N SER A 128 -7.13 -11.36 12.11
CA SER A 128 -8.41 -12.04 12.27
C SER A 128 -9.54 -11.43 11.42
N GLU A 129 -9.63 -10.11 11.35
CA GLU A 129 -10.62 -9.43 10.52
C GLU A 129 -10.34 -9.61 9.02
N SER A 130 -9.09 -9.45 8.58
CA SER A 130 -8.69 -9.71 7.19
C SER A 130 -9.02 -11.13 6.77
N LEU A 131 -8.70 -12.13 7.62
CA LEU A 131 -9.01 -13.53 7.36
C LEU A 131 -10.52 -13.73 7.19
N LYS A 132 -11.33 -13.17 8.11
CA LYS A 132 -12.79 -13.26 8.03
C LYS A 132 -13.34 -12.61 6.75
N ARG A 133 -12.87 -11.40 6.40
CA ARG A 133 -13.29 -10.68 5.18
C ARG A 133 -12.94 -11.46 3.91
N THR A 134 -11.74 -12.01 3.83
CA THR A 134 -11.27 -12.78 2.69
C THR A 134 -12.02 -14.12 2.56
N LEU A 135 -12.16 -14.90 3.63
CA LEU A 135 -12.78 -16.23 3.55
C LEU A 135 -14.31 -16.20 3.41
N SER A 136 -14.98 -15.18 3.98
CA SER A 136 -16.42 -14.98 3.79
C SER A 136 -16.79 -14.59 2.35
N GLY A 137 -15.81 -14.31 1.48
CA GLY A 137 -16.04 -13.92 0.10
C GLY A 137 -16.48 -12.48 -0.08
N LYS A 138 -16.48 -11.67 0.99
CA LYS A 138 -16.69 -10.22 0.89
C LYS A 138 -15.55 -9.55 0.13
N ASN A 139 -14.34 -10.08 0.28
CA ASN A 139 -13.13 -9.58 -0.36
C ASN A 139 -12.39 -10.73 -1.04
N TYR A 140 -11.75 -10.48 -2.19
CA TYR A 140 -10.84 -11.44 -2.79
C TYR A 140 -9.50 -11.48 -2.05
N SER A 141 -9.05 -10.33 -1.54
CA SER A 141 -7.87 -10.23 -0.71
C SER A 141 -7.98 -9.09 0.31
N SER A 142 -7.19 -9.18 1.38
CA SER A 142 -7.13 -8.15 2.42
C SER A 142 -5.75 -8.07 3.06
N ALA A 143 -5.20 -6.86 3.13
CA ALA A 143 -3.99 -6.53 3.85
C ALA A 143 -4.28 -6.26 5.34
N PHE A 144 -3.47 -6.86 6.21
CA PHE A 144 -3.53 -6.66 7.66
C PHE A 144 -2.29 -5.92 8.20
N SER A 145 -1.29 -5.67 7.34
CA SER A 145 -0.16 -4.79 7.63
C SER A 145 0.48 -4.29 6.33
N ILE A 146 1.44 -3.38 6.44
CA ILE A 146 2.21 -2.89 5.29
C ILE A 146 2.91 -4.00 4.50
N ASN A 147 3.33 -5.07 5.17
CA ASN A 147 4.03 -6.19 4.52
C ASN A 147 3.18 -7.45 4.44
N GLY A 148 1.99 -7.49 5.02
CA GLY A 148 1.20 -8.72 5.18
C GLY A 148 -0.20 -8.62 4.59
N ALA A 149 -0.55 -9.60 3.76
CA ALA A 149 -1.89 -9.71 3.19
C ALA A 149 -2.34 -11.16 3.02
N ILE A 150 -3.64 -11.36 2.84
CA ILE A 150 -4.27 -12.67 2.63
C ILE A 150 -5.04 -12.62 1.32
N ASN A 151 -4.77 -13.56 0.42
CA ASN A 151 -5.55 -13.77 -0.80
C ASN A 151 -6.42 -15.02 -0.65
N ARG A 152 -7.64 -14.99 -1.17
CA ARG A 152 -8.53 -16.15 -1.14
C ARG A 152 -8.07 -17.18 -2.19
N ILE A 153 -7.90 -18.43 -1.78
CA ILE A 153 -7.64 -19.55 -2.72
C ILE A 153 -8.85 -20.50 -2.81
N SER A 154 -9.68 -20.57 -1.77
CA SER A 154 -10.94 -21.30 -1.78
C SER A 154 -11.92 -20.70 -0.77
N THR A 155 -13.11 -21.28 -0.65
CA THR A 155 -14.09 -20.87 0.35
C THR A 155 -13.59 -20.99 1.79
N ASN A 156 -12.68 -21.93 2.03
CA ASN A 156 -12.23 -22.31 3.37
C ASN A 156 -10.75 -22.05 3.63
N ALA A 157 -10.01 -21.57 2.63
CA ALA A 157 -8.57 -21.35 2.72
C ALA A 157 -8.13 -20.05 2.02
N GLY A 158 -7.11 -19.43 2.61
CA GLY A 158 -6.42 -18.25 2.10
C GLY A 158 -4.92 -18.48 2.04
N LEU A 159 -4.26 -17.80 1.13
CA LEU A 159 -2.81 -17.76 1.00
C LEU A 159 -2.30 -16.44 1.60
N ILE A 160 -1.44 -16.54 2.61
CA ILE A 160 -0.79 -15.41 3.26
C ILE A 160 0.42 -15.00 2.41
N PHE A 161 0.57 -13.70 2.22
CA PHE A 161 1.69 -13.07 1.53
C PHE A 161 2.50 -12.22 2.52
N TYR A 162 3.82 -12.30 2.39
CA TYR A 162 4.75 -11.29 2.89
C TYR A 162 5.35 -10.54 1.70
N LYS A 163 5.09 -9.24 1.63
CA LYS A 163 5.30 -8.43 0.41
C LYS A 163 4.65 -9.14 -0.78
N SER A 164 5.32 -9.27 -1.91
CA SER A 164 4.79 -9.98 -3.08
C SER A 164 4.92 -11.50 -3.04
N SER A 165 5.45 -12.08 -1.95
CA SER A 165 5.77 -13.51 -1.88
C SER A 165 4.74 -14.30 -1.07
N PRO A 166 4.17 -15.39 -1.59
CA PRO A 166 3.31 -16.28 -0.81
C PRO A 166 4.15 -17.05 0.22
N ILE A 167 3.65 -17.15 1.46
CA ILE A 167 4.40 -17.74 2.57
C ILE A 167 3.66 -18.85 3.31
N TYR A 168 2.32 -18.83 3.44
CA TYR A 168 1.57 -19.85 4.19
C TYR A 168 0.15 -20.01 3.69
N ILE A 169 -0.43 -21.19 3.87
CA ILE A 169 -1.87 -21.39 3.69
C ILE A 169 -2.54 -21.37 5.08
N VAL A 170 -3.65 -20.63 5.20
CA VAL A 170 -4.46 -20.52 6.42
C VAL A 170 -5.90 -20.93 6.13
N ASN A 171 -6.56 -21.61 7.07
CA ASN A 171 -7.97 -21.95 6.97
C ASN A 171 -8.86 -21.19 7.97
N HIS A 172 -10.18 -21.37 7.86
CA HIS A 172 -11.17 -20.80 8.78
C HIS A 172 -11.00 -21.24 10.24
N LYS A 173 -10.35 -22.38 10.50
CA LYS A 173 -9.99 -22.85 11.84
C LYS A 173 -8.68 -22.24 12.35
N LYS A 174 -8.15 -21.21 11.66
CA LYS A 174 -6.89 -20.56 12.00
C LYS A 174 -5.70 -21.53 12.05
N GLN A 175 -5.78 -22.64 11.32
CA GLN A 175 -4.67 -23.58 11.18
C GLN A 175 -3.76 -23.10 10.05
N LEU A 176 -2.47 -23.07 10.32
CA LEU A 176 -1.44 -22.69 9.38
C LEU A 176 -0.74 -23.93 8.84
N PHE A 177 -0.64 -24.00 7.53
CA PHE A 177 0.09 -25.04 6.81
C PHE A 177 1.40 -24.45 6.30
N LYS A 178 2.51 -25.20 6.46
CA LYS A 178 3.90 -24.84 6.16
C LYS A 178 4.11 -24.18 4.78
N PRO A 179 5.23 -23.48 4.57
CA PRO A 179 5.45 -22.64 3.40
C PRO A 179 5.44 -23.38 2.08
N ILE A 180 5.00 -22.69 1.03
CA ILE A 180 5.18 -23.11 -0.36
C ILE A 180 6.66 -22.86 -0.71
N GLY A 181 7.52 -23.84 -0.42
CA GLY A 181 8.97 -23.80 -0.65
C GLY A 181 9.77 -23.71 0.65
N GLU A 182 10.36 -24.83 1.08
CA GLU A 182 11.03 -24.96 2.39
C GLU A 182 12.32 -24.13 2.56
N ASN A 183 12.78 -23.39 1.54
CA ASN A 183 14.11 -22.77 1.51
C ASN A 183 14.16 -21.23 1.40
N LEU A 184 13.03 -20.51 1.52
CA LEU A 184 13.01 -19.06 1.20
C LEU A 184 12.68 -18.10 2.35
N LEU A 185 12.38 -18.58 3.56
CA LEU A 185 12.15 -17.69 4.69
C LEU A 185 13.48 -17.37 5.38
N SER A 186 13.91 -16.12 5.27
CA SER A 186 15.02 -15.63 6.08
C SER A 186 14.61 -15.68 7.56
N ILE A 187 15.58 -15.80 8.47
CA ILE A 187 15.34 -15.85 9.93
C ILE A 187 14.45 -14.67 10.40
N ARG A 188 14.57 -13.50 9.75
CA ARG A 188 13.74 -12.31 10.00
C ARG A 188 12.25 -12.49 9.70
N ASP A 189 11.90 -13.27 8.67
CA ASP A 189 10.51 -13.52 8.28
C ASP A 189 9.82 -14.45 9.28
N LYS A 190 10.61 -15.29 9.98
CA LYS A 190 10.17 -16.19 11.04
C LYS A 190 9.84 -15.44 12.33
N ASP A 191 10.65 -14.44 12.71
CA ASP A 191 10.41 -13.63 13.92
C ASP A 191 9.15 -12.75 13.81
N LEU A 192 8.93 -12.13 12.64
CA LEU A 192 7.73 -11.33 12.37
C LEU A 192 6.46 -12.19 12.39
N TYR A 193 6.58 -13.44 11.90
CA TYR A 193 5.55 -14.46 11.94
C TYR A 193 5.25 -14.89 13.38
N GLU A 194 6.27 -15.28 14.17
CA GLU A 194 6.08 -15.67 15.57
C GLU A 194 5.52 -14.54 16.43
N THR A 195 5.87 -13.29 16.15
CA THR A 195 5.30 -12.11 16.81
C THR A 195 3.81 -11.93 16.49
N ALA A 196 3.39 -12.13 15.24
CA ALA A 196 1.99 -12.04 14.83
C ALA A 196 1.15 -13.21 15.39
N LEU A 197 1.75 -14.40 15.53
CA LEU A 197 1.09 -15.58 16.11
C LEU A 197 0.95 -15.49 17.63
N ALA A 198 2.00 -15.00 18.32
CA ALA A 198 2.01 -14.82 19.76
C ALA A 198 0.97 -13.78 20.20
N ALA A 199 0.75 -12.75 19.39
CA ALA A 199 -0.28 -11.74 19.64
C ALA A 199 -1.72 -12.27 19.53
N GLU A 200 -1.97 -13.36 18.78
CA GLU A 200 -3.34 -13.79 18.45
C GLU A 200 -3.65 -15.31 18.66
N GLY A 201 -2.76 -16.07 19.29
CA GLY A 201 -3.06 -17.42 19.82
C GLY A 201 -3.24 -18.55 18.79
N TYR A 202 -2.49 -18.51 17.68
CA TYR A 202 -2.58 -19.48 16.59
C TYR A 202 -1.87 -20.82 16.91
N LYS A 203 -2.43 -21.95 16.45
CA LYS A 203 -1.82 -23.29 16.58
C LYS A 203 -1.17 -23.72 15.26
N ASN A 204 0.16 -23.92 15.28
CA ASN A 204 0.88 -24.54 14.16
C ASN A 204 0.43 -25.99 13.98
N VAL A 205 0.09 -26.38 12.75
CA VAL A 205 -0.18 -27.79 12.42
C VAL A 205 0.98 -28.30 11.59
N SER A 206 1.93 -28.97 12.25
CA SER A 206 2.95 -29.77 11.57
C SER A 206 2.27 -31.01 10.96
N LYS A 207 2.28 -31.11 9.64
CA LYS A 207 2.17 -32.39 8.94
C LYS A 207 3.57 -32.85 8.58
#